data_AF-W1Y6B1-F1
#
_entry.id   AF-W1Y6B1-F1
#
_cell.length_a   1.000
_cell.length_b   1.000
_cell.length_c   1.000
_cell.angle_alpha   90.00
_cell.angle_beta   90.00
_cell.angle_gamma   90.00
#
_symmetry.space_group_name_H-M   'P 1'
#
loop_
_entity.id
_entity.type
_entity.pdbx_description
1 polymer ?
#
loop_
_entity_poly.entity_id
_entity_poly.type
_entity_poly.pdbx_seq_one_letter_code
_entity_poly.pdbx_strand_id
1 'polypeptide(L)' 'KAGVDVLGISTDKPEKLSRFAEKELLNFTLLSDEDHQVCEQFGVWGEKSFMGKTYDGIHRISFLIDAD' A
#
# COMPACT_ATOMS: atom_id res chain seq x y z
N LYS A 1 22.87 -4.20 4.39
CA LYS A 1 21.64 -3.53 3.88
C LYS A 1 21.88 -3.20 2.42
N ALA A 2 20.86 -3.31 1.56
CA ALA A 2 21.00 -3.12 0.11
C ALA A 2 20.99 -1.64 -0.35
N GLY A 3 20.98 -0.67 0.57
CA GLY A 3 20.96 0.76 0.23
C GLY A 3 19.63 1.25 -0.34
N VAL A 4 18.53 0.55 -0.05
CA VAL A 4 17.18 0.90 -0.50
C VAL A 4 16.29 1.26 0.69
N ASP A 5 15.40 2.23 0.49
CA ASP A 5 14.31 2.51 1.41
C ASP A 5 13.10 1.64 1.08
N VAL A 6 12.41 1.18 2.12
CA VAL A 6 11.20 0.37 1.98
C VAL A 6 10.01 1.20 2.39
N LEU A 7 9.00 1.25 1.53
CA LEU A 7 7.73 1.92 1.78
C LEU A 7 6.59 0.92 1.56
N GLY A 8 5.67 0.82 2.50
CA GLY A 8 4.39 0.15 2.30
C GLY A 8 3.31 1.18 1.99
N ILE A 9 2.34 0.85 1.14
CA ILE A 9 1.22 1.74 0.79
C ILE A 9 -0.10 0.98 0.81
N SER A 10 -1.17 1.62 1.28
CA SER A 10 -2.53 1.10 1.21
C SER A 10 -3.55 2.23 1.30
N THR A 11 -4.83 1.93 1.07
CA THR A 11 -5.93 2.90 1.17
C THR A 11 -6.44 3.12 2.60
N ASP A 12 -5.74 2.60 3.61
CA ASP A 12 -6.10 2.82 5.01
C ASP A 12 -5.68 4.21 5.49
N LYS A 13 -6.47 4.81 6.39
CA LYS A 13 -6.20 6.13 6.97
C LYS A 13 -4.87 6.20 7.73
N PRO A 14 -4.22 7.37 7.79
CA PRO A 14 -2.95 7.55 8.52
C PRO A 14 -3.00 7.06 9.97
N GLU A 15 -4.10 7.27 10.70
CA GLU A 15 -4.20 6.85 12.10
C GLU A 15 -4.25 5.33 12.25
N LYS A 16 -4.90 4.63 11.31
CA LYS A 16 -4.95 3.17 11.30
C LYS A 16 -3.57 2.59 10.97
N LEU A 17 -2.89 3.19 9.99
CA LEU A 17 -1.54 2.79 9.59
C LEU A 17 -0.53 3.01 10.72
N SER A 18 -0.59 4.15 11.40
CA SER A 18 0.29 4.45 12.54
C SER A 18 0.13 3.41 13.65
N ARG A 19 -1.11 3.12 14.06
CA ARG A 19 -1.39 2.06 15.06
C ARG A 19 -0.91 0.68 14.61
N PHE A 20 -1.07 0.36 13.33
CA PHE A 20 -0.62 -0.92 12.78
C PHE A 20 0.91 -1.02 12.78
N ALA A 21 1.63 0.03 12.38
CA ALA A 21 3.08 0.08 12.40
C ALA A 21 3.63 -0.08 13.83
N GLU A 22 3.02 0.58 14.81
CA GLU A 22 3.38 0.43 16.23
C GLU A 22 3.10 -0.99 16.74
N LYS A 23 1.90 -1.52 16.48
CA LYS A 23 1.46 -2.84 16.96
C LYS A 23 2.31 -3.98 16.40
N GLU A 24 2.67 -3.90 15.12
CA GLU A 24 3.45 -4.93 14.43
C GLU A 24 4.96 -4.64 14.46
N LEU A 25 5.39 -3.59 15.17
CA LEU A 25 6.80 -3.18 15.33
C LEU A 25 7.52 -3.03 13.98
N LEU A 26 6.84 -2.43 13.00
CA LEU A 26 7.40 -2.25 11.67
C LEU A 26 8.56 -1.25 11.70
N ASN A 27 9.61 -1.55 10.94
CA ASN A 27 10.81 -0.73 10.84
C ASN A 27 10.88 0.08 9.53
N PHE A 28 9.74 0.25 8.87
CA PHE A 28 9.59 0.97 7.61
C PHE A 28 8.30 1.80 7.60
N THR A 29 8.26 2.80 6.71
CA THR A 29 7.16 3.76 6.64
C THR A 29 5.96 3.16 5.89
N LEU A 30 4.76 3.43 6.40
CA LEU A 30 3.50 3.17 5.72
C LEU A 30 2.90 4.49 5.20
N LEU A 31 2.56 4.51 3.92
CA LEU A 31 1.89 5.60 3.23
C LEU A 31 0.39 5.32 3.14
N SER A 32 -0.39 6.38 3.29
CA SER A 32 -1.84 6.36 3.13
C SER A 32 -2.21 6.90 1.76
N ASP A 33 -3.01 6.13 1.01
CA ASP A 33 -3.57 6.47 -0.30
C ASP A 33 -5.12 6.43 -0.21
N GLU A 34 -5.70 7.22 0.71
CA GLU A 34 -7.13 7.14 1.06
C GLU A 34 -8.07 7.25 -0.15
N ASP A 35 -7.66 8.00 -1.17
CA ASP A 35 -8.40 8.28 -2.40
C ASP A 35 -7.86 7.52 -3.61
N HIS A 36 -7.08 6.46 -3.38
CA HIS A 36 -6.57 5.51 -4.38
C HIS A 36 -5.81 6.14 -5.57
N GLN A 37 -5.41 7.42 -5.50
CA GLN A 37 -4.77 8.12 -6.60
C GLN A 37 -3.43 7.49 -6.99
N VAL A 38 -2.63 7.07 -6.00
CA VAL A 38 -1.35 6.41 -6.27
C VAL A 38 -1.59 5.01 -6.83
N CYS A 39 -2.55 4.26 -6.30
CA CYS A 39 -2.91 2.95 -6.83
C CYS A 39 -3.34 3.02 -8.31
N GLU A 40 -4.11 4.04 -8.69
CA GLU A 40 -4.51 4.28 -10.08
C GLU A 40 -3.30 4.62 -10.96
N GLN A 41 -2.42 5.52 -10.52
CA GLN A 41 -1.21 5.89 -11.27
C GLN A 41 -0.27 4.71 -11.50
N PHE A 42 -0.17 3.80 -10.53
CA PHE A 42 0.63 2.58 -10.63
C PHE A 42 -0.11 1.43 -11.34
N GLY A 43 -1.38 1.62 -11.74
CA GLY A 43 -2.17 0.60 -12.43
C GLY A 43 -2.49 -0.61 -11.56
N VAL A 44 -2.55 -0.44 -10.23
CA VAL A 44 -2.79 -1.52 -9.26
C VAL A 44 -4.18 -1.46 -8.61
N TRP A 45 -5.02 -0.52 -9.03
CA TRP A 45 -6.44 -0.46 -8.67
C TRP A 45 -7.29 -1.20 -9.70
N GLY A 46 -8.14 -2.13 -9.26
CA GLY A 46 -9.00 -2.86 -10.17
C GLY A 46 -9.92 -3.86 -9.50
N GLU A 47 -10.71 -4.54 -10.34
CA GLU A 47 -11.73 -5.48 -9.91
C GLU A 47 -11.12 -6.69 -9.16
N LYS A 48 -11.63 -6.98 -7.96
CA LYS A 48 -11.32 -8.21 -7.24
C LYS A 48 -12.54 -8.84 -6.59
N SER A 49 -12.48 -10.16 -6.48
CA SER A 49 -13.52 -10.96 -5.84
C SER A 49 -13.08 -11.41 -4.45
N PHE A 50 -13.88 -11.14 -3.42
CA PHE A 50 -13.69 -11.68 -2.07
C PHE A 50 -15.01 -12.20 -1.51
N MET A 51 -15.01 -13.45 -1.07
CA MET A 51 -16.19 -14.13 -0.52
C MET A 51 -17.45 -13.99 -1.39
N GLY A 52 -17.30 -14.15 -2.71
CA GLY A 52 -18.41 -14.09 -3.67
C GLY A 52 -18.92 -12.67 -3.97
N LYS A 53 -18.26 -11.63 -3.48
CA LYS A 53 -18.54 -10.23 -3.82
C LYS A 53 -17.43 -9.65 -4.68
N THR A 54 -17.81 -8.93 -5.72
CA THR A 54 -16.90 -8.22 -6.62
C THR A 54 -16.90 -6.74 -6.29
N TYR A 55 -15.72 -6.15 -6.19
CA TYR A 55 -15.52 -4.72 -5.92
C TYR A 55 -14.13 -4.30 -6.40
N ASP A 56 -13.95 -3.02 -6.68
CA ASP A 56 -12.64 -2.48 -6.99
C ASP A 56 -11.80 -2.32 -5.72
N GLY A 57 -10.52 -2.67 -5.83
CA GLY A 57 -9.59 -2.53 -4.73
C GLY A 57 -8.14 -2.61 -5.16
N ILE A 58 -7.25 -2.30 -4.22
CA ILE A 58 -5.82 -2.46 -4.42
C ILE A 58 -5.45 -3.94 -4.64
N HIS A 59 -4.65 -4.18 -5.67
CA HIS A 59 -3.93 -5.43 -5.93
C HIS A 59 -2.54 -5.39 -5.28
N ARG A 60 -2.17 -6.48 -4.60
CA ARG A 60 -0.87 -6.56 -3.91
C ARG A 60 0.26 -6.77 -4.92
N ILE A 61 1.01 -5.71 -5.20
CA ILE A 61 2.15 -5.69 -6.10
C ILE A 61 3.31 -4.97 -5.40
N SER A 62 4.54 -5.34 -5.73
CA SER A 62 5.74 -4.66 -5.25
C SER A 62 6.54 -4.14 -6.44
N PHE A 63 7.06 -2.93 -6.29
CA PHE A 63 7.88 -2.28 -7.31
C PHE A 63 9.28 -2.04 -6.74
N LEU A 64 10.28 -2.10 -7.62
CA LEU A 64 11.60 -1.56 -7.36
C LEU A 64 11.75 -0.33 -8.24
N ILE A 65 11.91 0.83 -7.61
CA ILE A 65 12.09 2.12 -8.28
C ILE A 65 13.56 2.48 -8.11
N ASP A 66 14.22 2.89 -9.19
CA ASP A 66 15.58 3.42 -9.15
C ASP A 66 15.59 4.84 -8.57
N ALA A 67 16.77 5.45 -8.51
CA ALA A 67 16.96 6.76 -7.88
C ALA A 67 16.80 7.93 -8.87
N ASP A 68 16.60 7.65 -10.17
CA ASP A 68 16.67 8.61 -11.27
C ASP A 68 15.28 8.98 -11.83
#